data_AF-A0A673XC76-F1
#
_entry.id   AF-A0A673XC76-F1
#
_cell.length_a   1.000
_cell.length_b   1.000
_cell.length_c   1.000
_cell.angle_alpha   90.00
_cell.angle_beta   90.00
_cell.angle_gamma   90.00
#
_symmetry.space_group_name_H-M   'P 1'
#
loop_
_entity.id
_entity.type
_entity.pdbx_description
1 polymer ?
#
loop_
_entity_poly.entity_id
_entity_poly.type
_entity_poly.pdbx_seq_one_letter_code
_entity_poly.pdbx_strand_id
1 'polypeptide(L)'
;PSSIDLYSKYDRLEDVLRNTAGHQILEAELGAKDREMVQLVEDVQRLQASLSKLRESSSTQITQLQIQLSSKTATLKQLEEKLQEHADYEEDMSKPLEVLLLEKNRSLQSESSSLRIANTELSGRYADLQLEFSSAVRTSAEQKELILKLEHDLSSIQTMSSLSRPDAEGSDLTSMIDSIPEPIREATAMFTGMAPQGELPQGQMDSLLSIISSQRERFRSRNQELEAESRSVQVTMQALQSELDSLRADNIKLYEKIKFLQSYPGRAGGSDDMVTVRYSSQYEERLDPFASFSKRERQRRYLSLSPWDKVTLSLGRGILSNKMARTIAFFYTLFLHCLVFLVLYKTAWSESIGRDCSAFCAKKYSDHLHRFHENGDNL
;
A
#
# COMPACT_ATOMS: atom_id res chain seq x y z
N PRO A 1 -133.49 -37.19 -78.30
CA PRO A 1 -132.43 -38.10 -77.81
C PRO A 1 -130.98 -37.72 -78.20
N SER A 2 -130.70 -36.57 -78.83
CA SER A 2 -129.34 -36.22 -79.28
C SER A 2 -128.74 -34.92 -78.69
N SER A 3 -129.52 -33.87 -78.39
CA SER A 3 -128.93 -32.56 -78.01
C SER A 3 -128.43 -32.45 -76.57
N ILE A 4 -129.06 -33.10 -75.59
CA ILE A 4 -128.64 -33.01 -74.17
C ILE A 4 -127.34 -33.81 -73.92
N ASP A 5 -127.16 -34.93 -74.63
CA ASP A 5 -125.94 -35.73 -74.59
C ASP A 5 -124.77 -35.02 -75.29
N LEU A 6 -125.04 -34.25 -76.35
CA LEU A 6 -124.05 -33.39 -77.00
C LEU A 6 -123.56 -32.26 -76.08
N TYR A 7 -124.46 -31.56 -75.37
CA TYR A 7 -124.06 -30.44 -74.49
C TYR A 7 -123.23 -30.92 -73.29
N SER A 8 -123.62 -32.01 -72.62
CA SER A 8 -122.80 -32.57 -71.52
C SER A 8 -121.45 -33.10 -72.00
N LYS A 9 -121.36 -33.57 -73.26
CA LYS A 9 -120.12 -34.07 -73.84
C LYS A 9 -119.20 -32.94 -74.28
N TYR A 10 -119.76 -31.81 -74.72
CA TYR A 10 -119.04 -30.56 -74.97
C TYR A 10 -118.50 -29.95 -73.68
N ASP A 11 -119.30 -29.85 -72.62
CA ASP A 11 -118.89 -29.28 -71.32
C ASP A 11 -117.78 -30.12 -70.67
N ARG A 12 -117.90 -31.47 -70.72
CA ARG A 12 -116.81 -32.37 -70.31
C ARG A 12 -115.57 -32.24 -71.20
N LEU A 13 -115.73 -32.01 -72.51
CA LEU A 13 -114.58 -31.78 -73.39
C LEU A 13 -113.90 -30.45 -73.07
N GLU A 14 -114.67 -29.41 -72.76
CA GLU A 14 -114.16 -28.10 -72.39
C GLU A 14 -113.44 -28.13 -71.05
N ASP A 15 -113.97 -28.86 -70.05
CA ASP A 15 -113.30 -29.10 -68.78
C ASP A 15 -112.02 -29.95 -68.93
N VAL A 16 -112.04 -30.98 -69.77
CA VAL A 16 -110.83 -31.78 -70.09
C VAL A 16 -109.81 -30.92 -70.84
N LEU A 17 -110.23 -30.06 -71.78
CA LEU A 17 -109.34 -29.14 -72.49
C LEU A 17 -108.78 -28.06 -71.57
N ARG A 18 -109.57 -27.53 -70.63
CA ARG A 18 -109.13 -26.54 -69.64
C ARG A 18 -108.14 -27.14 -68.64
N ASN A 19 -108.41 -28.37 -68.18
CA ASN A 19 -107.49 -29.09 -67.30
C ASN A 19 -106.20 -29.51 -68.01
N THR A 20 -106.27 -29.94 -69.28
CA THR A 20 -105.06 -30.27 -70.05
C THR A 20 -104.25 -29.01 -70.40
N ALA A 21 -104.89 -27.88 -70.71
CA ALA A 21 -104.21 -26.61 -70.91
C ALA A 21 -103.54 -26.09 -69.61
N GLY A 22 -104.23 -26.18 -68.46
CA GLY A 22 -103.66 -25.86 -67.16
C GLY A 22 -102.48 -26.76 -66.79
N HIS A 23 -102.57 -28.05 -67.10
CA HIS A 23 -101.48 -29.00 -66.91
C HIS A 23 -100.28 -28.68 -67.81
N GLN A 24 -100.49 -28.34 -69.09
CA GLN A 24 -99.42 -27.93 -70.01
C GLN A 24 -98.72 -26.63 -69.58
N ILE A 25 -99.46 -25.67 -69.00
CA ILE A 25 -98.87 -24.44 -68.45
C ILE A 25 -98.02 -24.75 -67.22
N LEU A 26 -98.53 -25.59 -66.31
CA LEU A 26 -97.78 -26.02 -65.12
C LEU A 26 -96.53 -26.83 -65.49
N GLU A 27 -96.60 -27.71 -66.50
CA GLU A 27 -95.45 -28.44 -67.02
C GLU A 27 -94.43 -27.49 -67.67
N ALA A 28 -94.88 -26.48 -68.41
CA ALA A 28 -94.00 -25.47 -68.99
C ALA A 28 -93.32 -24.61 -67.92
N GLU A 29 -94.03 -24.24 -66.86
CA GLU A 29 -93.51 -23.50 -65.72
C GLU A 29 -92.56 -24.34 -64.87
N LEU A 30 -92.90 -25.61 -64.60
CA LEU A 30 -92.02 -26.57 -63.93
C LEU A 30 -90.73 -26.76 -64.75
N GLY A 31 -90.85 -26.95 -66.07
CA GLY A 31 -89.70 -27.04 -66.95
C GLY A 31 -88.86 -25.75 -67.01
N ALA A 32 -89.49 -24.58 -66.85
CA ALA A 32 -88.77 -23.31 -66.71
C ALA A 32 -88.02 -23.22 -65.37
N LYS A 33 -88.64 -23.67 -64.28
CA LYS A 33 -88.04 -23.73 -62.93
C LYS A 33 -86.91 -24.76 -62.86
N ASP A 34 -87.02 -25.89 -63.54
CA ASP A 34 -85.96 -26.89 -63.64
C ASP A 34 -84.75 -26.34 -64.40
N ARG A 35 -84.98 -25.59 -65.50
CA ARG A 35 -83.89 -24.89 -66.21
C ARG A 35 -83.22 -23.83 -65.33
N GLU A 36 -84.00 -23.06 -64.57
CA GLU A 36 -83.48 -22.06 -63.62
C GLU A 36 -82.64 -22.74 -62.51
N MET A 37 -83.12 -23.88 -61.98
CA MET A 37 -82.39 -24.66 -60.98
C MET A 37 -81.06 -25.19 -61.52
N VAL A 38 -81.04 -25.73 -62.74
CA VAL A 38 -79.81 -26.18 -63.40
C VAL A 38 -78.83 -25.02 -63.55
N GLN A 39 -79.30 -23.86 -64.01
CA GLN A 39 -78.46 -22.66 -64.15
C GLN A 39 -77.88 -22.20 -62.80
N LEU A 40 -78.69 -22.17 -61.72
CA LEU A 40 -78.21 -21.83 -60.38
C LEU A 40 -77.18 -22.82 -59.86
N VAL A 41 -77.35 -24.12 -60.13
CA VAL A 41 -76.36 -25.15 -59.77
C VAL A 41 -75.04 -24.92 -60.52
N GLU A 42 -75.10 -24.63 -61.82
CA GLU A 42 -73.92 -24.29 -62.62
C GLU A 42 -73.21 -23.03 -62.09
N ASP A 43 -73.95 -21.99 -61.73
CA ASP A 43 -73.40 -20.75 -61.17
C ASP A 43 -72.75 -20.99 -59.79
N VAL A 44 -73.38 -21.79 -58.92
CA VAL A 44 -72.81 -22.18 -57.63
C VAL A 44 -71.51 -22.98 -57.84
N GLN A 45 -71.48 -23.93 -58.78
CA GLN A 45 -70.28 -24.69 -59.09
C GLN A 45 -69.15 -23.78 -59.64
N ARG A 46 -69.48 -22.84 -60.52
CA ARG A 46 -68.53 -21.86 -61.05
C ARG A 46 -67.99 -20.94 -59.95
N LEU A 47 -68.84 -20.48 -59.03
CA LEU A 47 -68.43 -19.67 -57.89
C LEU A 47 -67.56 -20.48 -56.91
N GLN A 48 -67.90 -21.72 -56.63
CA GLN A 48 -67.10 -22.63 -55.79
C GLN A 48 -65.71 -22.86 -56.40
N ALA A 49 -65.63 -23.08 -57.72
CA ALA A 49 -64.35 -23.20 -58.43
C ALA A 49 -63.53 -21.90 -58.41
N SER A 50 -64.20 -20.75 -58.48
CA SER A 50 -63.52 -19.45 -58.40
C SER A 50 -63.00 -19.18 -56.98
N LEU A 51 -63.77 -19.53 -55.95
CA LEU A 51 -63.37 -19.42 -54.55
C LEU A 51 -62.24 -20.39 -54.21
N SER A 52 -62.26 -21.62 -54.70
CA SER A 52 -61.17 -22.57 -54.48
C SER A 52 -59.88 -22.08 -55.12
N LYS A 53 -59.94 -21.57 -56.36
CA LYS A 53 -58.80 -20.97 -57.05
C LYS A 53 -58.26 -19.74 -56.33
N LEU A 54 -59.14 -18.87 -55.82
CA LEU A 54 -58.72 -17.69 -55.05
C LEU A 54 -58.08 -18.10 -53.71
N ARG A 55 -58.63 -19.10 -53.03
CA ARG A 55 -58.09 -19.65 -51.79
C ARG A 55 -56.71 -20.27 -52.03
N GLU A 56 -56.54 -21.03 -53.10
CA GLU A 56 -55.26 -21.63 -53.48
C GLU A 56 -54.24 -20.54 -53.85
N SER A 57 -54.63 -19.55 -54.65
CA SER A 57 -53.77 -18.42 -55.01
C SER A 57 -53.36 -17.58 -53.79
N SER A 58 -54.26 -17.37 -52.83
CA SER A 58 -53.95 -16.66 -51.59
C SER A 58 -53.01 -17.49 -50.71
N SER A 59 -53.26 -18.81 -50.60
CA SER A 59 -52.40 -19.72 -49.85
C SER A 59 -50.98 -19.77 -50.42
N THR A 60 -50.80 -19.78 -51.74
CA THR A 60 -49.48 -19.76 -52.37
C THR A 60 -48.76 -18.42 -52.20
N GLN A 61 -49.50 -17.30 -52.23
CA GLN A 61 -48.92 -15.98 -51.92
C GLN A 61 -48.45 -15.89 -50.47
N ILE A 62 -49.23 -16.42 -49.53
CA ILE A 62 -48.87 -16.43 -48.10
C ILE A 62 -47.60 -17.25 -47.89
N THR A 63 -47.51 -18.46 -48.47
CA THR A 63 -46.31 -19.30 -48.33
C THR A 63 -45.09 -18.65 -48.99
N GLN A 64 -45.26 -18.00 -50.15
CA GLN A 64 -44.19 -17.27 -50.82
C GLN A 64 -43.67 -16.11 -49.96
N LEU A 65 -44.55 -15.29 -49.39
CA LEU A 65 -44.17 -14.19 -48.50
C LEU A 65 -43.48 -14.70 -47.23
N GLN A 66 -43.94 -15.81 -46.67
CA GLN A 66 -43.34 -16.42 -45.49
C GLN A 66 -41.91 -16.93 -45.77
N ILE A 67 -41.67 -17.52 -46.95
CA ILE A 67 -40.33 -17.91 -47.40
C ILE A 67 -39.45 -16.69 -47.66
N GLN A 68 -39.99 -15.61 -48.25
CA GLN A 68 -39.21 -14.39 -48.44
C GLN A 68 -38.83 -13.73 -47.12
N LEU A 69 -39.72 -13.72 -46.13
CA LEU A 69 -39.43 -13.23 -44.79
C LEU A 69 -38.35 -14.06 -44.11
N SER A 70 -38.43 -15.40 -44.15
CA SER A 70 -37.41 -16.24 -43.54
C SER A 70 -36.04 -16.05 -44.19
N SER A 71 -35.99 -15.93 -45.52
CA SER A 71 -34.77 -15.62 -46.26
C SER A 71 -34.19 -14.26 -45.87
N LYS A 72 -35.02 -13.20 -45.84
CA LYS A 72 -34.56 -11.86 -45.44
C LYS A 72 -34.06 -11.84 -44.00
N THR A 73 -34.76 -12.50 -43.07
CA THR A 73 -34.32 -12.60 -41.66
C THR A 73 -32.98 -13.33 -41.54
N ALA A 74 -32.74 -14.38 -42.31
CA ALA A 74 -31.45 -15.07 -42.33
C ALA A 74 -30.32 -14.18 -42.85
N THR A 75 -30.57 -13.40 -43.91
CA THR A 75 -29.57 -12.46 -44.44
C THR A 75 -29.27 -11.32 -43.47
N LEU A 76 -30.28 -10.80 -42.76
CA LEU A 76 -30.07 -9.78 -41.74
C LEU A 76 -29.21 -10.32 -40.61
N LYS A 77 -29.50 -11.53 -40.11
CA LYS A 77 -28.69 -12.16 -39.07
C LYS A 77 -27.23 -12.36 -39.49
N GLN A 78 -26.98 -12.76 -40.75
CA GLN A 78 -25.62 -12.86 -41.27
C GLN A 78 -24.91 -11.51 -41.40
N LEU A 79 -25.64 -10.46 -41.78
CA LEU A 79 -25.08 -9.10 -41.85
C LEU A 79 -24.79 -8.53 -40.46
N GLU A 80 -25.66 -8.79 -39.48
CA GLU A 80 -25.44 -8.44 -38.07
C GLU A 80 -24.20 -9.15 -37.52
N GLU A 81 -24.04 -10.45 -37.77
CA GLU A 81 -22.87 -11.23 -37.35
C GLU A 81 -21.58 -10.67 -37.97
N LYS A 82 -21.58 -10.40 -39.28
CA LYS A 82 -20.44 -9.77 -39.96
C LYS A 82 -20.12 -8.36 -39.46
N LEU A 83 -21.14 -7.58 -39.10
CA LEU A 83 -20.95 -6.24 -38.56
C LEU A 83 -20.37 -6.29 -37.15
N GLN A 84 -20.81 -7.25 -36.34
CA GLN A 84 -20.28 -7.50 -35.00
C GLN A 84 -18.81 -7.94 -35.07
N GLU A 85 -18.46 -8.88 -35.96
CA GLU A 85 -17.06 -9.26 -36.20
C GLU A 85 -16.21 -8.05 -36.62
N HIS A 86 -16.72 -7.20 -37.51
CA HIS A 86 -15.99 -6.02 -37.96
C HIS A 86 -15.86 -4.94 -36.86
N ALA A 87 -16.84 -4.85 -35.93
CA ALA A 87 -16.77 -3.97 -34.78
C ALA A 87 -15.69 -4.43 -33.78
N ASP A 88 -15.57 -5.74 -33.54
CA ASP A 88 -14.55 -6.31 -32.66
C ASP A 88 -13.13 -6.14 -33.26
N TYR A 89 -13.00 -6.22 -34.59
CA TYR A 89 -11.73 -5.92 -35.30
C TYR A 89 -11.37 -4.43 -35.27
N GLU A 90 -12.34 -3.53 -35.36
CA GLU A 90 -12.12 -2.09 -35.15
C GLU A 90 -11.74 -1.83 -33.69
N GLU A 91 -12.32 -2.51 -32.70
CA GLU A 91 -11.99 -2.30 -31.28
C GLU A 91 -10.50 -2.64 -30.98
N ASP A 92 -9.95 -3.67 -31.59
CA ASP A 92 -8.53 -4.06 -31.44
C ASP A 92 -7.56 -3.13 -32.23
N MET A 93 -8.03 -2.51 -33.32
CA MET A 93 -7.32 -1.44 -34.05
C MET A 93 -7.62 -0.03 -33.50
N SER A 94 -8.60 0.12 -32.60
CA SER A 94 -9.09 1.39 -32.06
C SER A 94 -8.31 1.88 -30.86
N LYS A 95 -7.21 1.22 -30.47
CA LYS A 95 -6.18 1.94 -29.71
C LYS A 95 -5.70 3.04 -30.65
N PRO A 96 -6.09 4.31 -30.43
CA PRO A 96 -5.76 5.37 -31.36
C PRO A 96 -4.25 5.37 -31.57
N LEU A 97 -3.77 5.69 -32.77
CA LEU A 97 -2.35 5.68 -33.11
C LEU A 97 -1.49 6.37 -32.04
N GLU A 98 -2.04 7.39 -31.39
CA GLU A 98 -1.48 8.06 -30.23
C GLU A 98 -1.21 7.13 -29.04
N VAL A 99 -2.14 6.24 -28.66
CA VAL A 99 -1.97 5.24 -27.59
C VAL A 99 -0.90 4.21 -27.95
N LEU A 100 -0.86 3.73 -29.20
CA LEU A 100 0.19 2.80 -29.65
C LEU A 100 1.56 3.46 -29.66
N LEU A 101 1.64 4.73 -30.10
CA LEU A 101 2.86 5.52 -30.05
C LEU A 101 3.29 5.81 -28.62
N LEU A 102 2.36 6.12 -27.72
CA LEU A 102 2.63 6.31 -26.29
C LEU A 102 3.12 5.03 -25.63
N GLU A 103 2.52 3.87 -25.96
CA GLU A 103 2.95 2.58 -25.44
C GLU A 103 4.35 2.21 -25.94
N LYS A 104 4.63 2.41 -27.23
CA LYS A 104 5.96 2.23 -27.81
C LYS A 104 6.98 3.21 -27.24
N ASN A 105 6.63 4.48 -27.07
CA ASN A 105 7.51 5.49 -26.48
C ASN A 105 7.83 5.14 -25.03
N ARG A 106 6.83 4.72 -24.24
CA ARG A 106 7.02 4.24 -22.87
C ARG A 106 7.90 2.99 -22.82
N SER A 107 7.71 2.05 -23.75
CA SER A 107 8.57 0.86 -23.86
C SER A 107 10.02 1.23 -24.16
N LEU A 108 10.25 2.07 -25.17
CA LEU A 108 11.58 2.56 -25.54
C LEU A 108 12.23 3.37 -24.41
N GLN A 109 11.44 4.16 -23.68
CA GLN A 109 11.93 4.91 -22.53
C GLN A 109 12.34 3.98 -21.39
N SER A 110 11.57 2.91 -21.13
CA SER A 110 11.93 1.88 -20.14
C SER A 110 13.21 1.15 -20.55
N GLU A 111 13.33 0.76 -21.81
CA GLU A 111 14.52 0.11 -22.36
C GLU A 111 15.75 1.03 -22.27
N SER A 112 15.60 2.31 -22.63
CA SER A 112 16.65 3.31 -22.50
C SER A 112 17.08 3.50 -21.04
N SER A 113 16.13 3.51 -20.10
CA SER A 113 16.45 3.58 -18.68
C SER A 113 17.20 2.33 -18.19
N SER A 114 16.77 1.14 -18.63
CA SER A 114 17.44 -0.12 -18.30
C SER A 114 18.87 -0.16 -18.84
N LEU A 115 19.07 0.22 -20.10
CA LEU A 115 20.39 0.31 -20.72
C LEU A 115 21.29 1.34 -20.02
N ARG A 116 20.74 2.48 -19.58
CA ARG A 116 21.49 3.48 -18.80
C ARG A 116 21.98 2.89 -17.47
N ILE A 117 21.12 2.17 -16.75
CA ILE A 117 21.49 1.53 -15.48
C ILE A 117 22.60 0.49 -15.72
N ALA A 118 22.42 -0.38 -16.71
CA ALA A 118 23.43 -1.39 -17.06
C ALA A 118 24.77 -0.76 -17.44
N ASN A 119 24.75 0.36 -18.18
CA ASN A 119 25.96 1.08 -18.54
C ASN A 119 26.65 1.72 -17.33
N THR A 120 25.88 2.31 -16.40
CA THR A 120 26.43 2.83 -15.14
C THR A 120 27.04 1.74 -14.27
N GLU A 121 26.38 0.58 -14.18
CA GLU A 121 26.90 -0.57 -13.43
C GLU A 121 28.18 -1.12 -14.06
N LEU A 122 28.20 -1.30 -15.39
CA LEU A 122 29.37 -1.78 -16.11
C LEU A 122 30.55 -0.78 -15.98
N SER A 123 30.26 0.52 -16.05
CA SER A 123 31.27 1.57 -15.83
C SER A 123 31.82 1.54 -14.40
N GLY A 124 30.96 1.28 -13.40
CA GLY A 124 31.37 1.07 -12.01
C GLY A 124 32.31 -0.14 -11.87
N ARG A 125 31.90 -1.30 -12.41
CA ARG A 125 32.74 -2.51 -12.42
C ARG A 125 34.09 -2.29 -13.11
N TYR A 126 34.11 -1.51 -14.19
CA TYR A 126 35.36 -1.15 -14.87
C TYR A 126 36.26 -0.30 -13.99
N ALA A 127 35.71 0.68 -13.27
CA ALA A 127 36.47 1.51 -12.33
C ALA A 127 37.03 0.69 -11.15
N ASP A 128 36.24 -0.22 -10.60
CA ASP A 128 36.67 -1.12 -9.51
C ASP A 128 37.80 -2.05 -9.98
N LEU A 129 37.64 -2.65 -11.16
CA LEU A 129 38.68 -3.51 -11.75
C LEU A 129 39.96 -2.73 -12.06
N GLN A 130 39.85 -1.48 -12.50
CA GLN A 130 40.99 -0.60 -12.72
C GLN A 130 41.72 -0.28 -11.41
N LEU A 131 40.98 -0.07 -10.32
CA LEU A 131 41.55 0.12 -8.98
C LEU A 131 42.27 -1.14 -8.50
N GLU A 132 41.65 -2.32 -8.60
CA GLU A 132 42.28 -3.59 -8.25
C GLU A 132 43.55 -3.84 -9.07
N PHE A 133 43.51 -3.58 -10.39
CA PHE A 133 44.68 -3.68 -11.25
C PHE A 133 45.81 -2.74 -10.79
N SER A 134 45.49 -1.48 -10.48
CA SER A 134 46.48 -0.52 -9.99
C SER A 134 47.10 -0.95 -8.66
N SER A 135 46.29 -1.53 -7.76
CA SER A 135 46.74 -2.07 -6.47
C SER A 135 47.67 -3.27 -6.69
N ALA A 136 47.31 -4.21 -7.57
CA ALA A 136 48.13 -5.36 -7.93
C ALA A 136 49.46 -4.96 -8.58
N VAL A 137 49.46 -3.93 -9.42
CA VAL A 137 50.70 -3.37 -10.00
C VAL A 137 51.58 -2.77 -8.90
N ARG A 138 50.99 -2.03 -7.94
CA ARG A 138 51.72 -1.44 -6.81
C ARG A 138 52.36 -2.51 -5.93
N THR A 139 51.62 -3.55 -5.56
CA THR A 139 52.16 -4.65 -4.75
C THR A 139 53.22 -5.46 -5.51
N SER A 140 53.06 -5.65 -6.82
CA SER A 140 54.09 -6.27 -7.65
C SER A 140 55.38 -5.44 -7.69
N ALA A 141 55.26 -4.10 -7.76
CA ALA A 141 56.42 -3.21 -7.69
C ALA A 141 57.12 -3.27 -6.32
N GLU A 142 56.36 -3.22 -5.23
CA GLU A 142 56.89 -3.36 -3.86
C GLU A 142 57.59 -4.71 -3.66
N GLN A 143 57.01 -5.81 -4.18
CA GLN A 143 57.63 -7.13 -4.14
C GLN A 143 58.94 -7.17 -4.92
N LYS A 144 59.01 -6.57 -6.12
CA LYS A 144 60.25 -6.49 -6.90
C LYS A 144 61.34 -5.72 -6.17
N GLU A 145 60.99 -4.60 -5.54
CA GLU A 145 61.94 -3.81 -4.73
C GLU A 145 62.48 -4.61 -3.54
N LEU A 146 61.59 -5.33 -2.83
CA LEU A 146 61.98 -6.19 -1.71
C LEU A 146 62.91 -7.32 -2.17
N ILE A 147 62.62 -7.95 -3.31
CA ILE A 147 63.49 -8.99 -3.90
C ILE A 147 64.87 -8.41 -4.21
N LEU A 148 64.95 -7.26 -4.89
CA LEU A 148 66.23 -6.61 -5.19
C LEU A 148 67.03 -6.29 -3.94
N LYS A 149 66.36 -5.85 -2.87
CA LYS A 149 66.99 -5.58 -1.58
C LYS A 149 67.54 -6.87 -0.94
N LEU A 150 66.75 -7.95 -0.94
CA LEU A 150 67.18 -9.26 -0.45
C LEU A 150 68.36 -9.82 -1.27
N GLU A 151 68.33 -9.68 -2.59
CA GLU A 151 69.44 -10.08 -3.47
C GLU A 151 70.72 -9.28 -3.15
N HIS A 152 70.59 -7.97 -2.92
CA HIS A 152 71.70 -7.13 -2.50
C HIS A 152 72.26 -7.55 -1.14
N ASP A 153 71.39 -7.73 -0.13
CA ASP A 153 71.79 -8.14 1.21
C ASP A 153 72.47 -9.52 1.20
N LEU A 154 71.96 -10.48 0.42
CA LEU A 154 72.59 -11.79 0.22
C LEU A 154 73.96 -11.66 -0.45
N SER A 155 74.09 -10.82 -1.48
CA SER A 155 75.38 -10.57 -2.11
C SER A 155 76.39 -9.96 -1.13
N SER A 156 75.94 -9.03 -0.27
CA SER A 156 76.75 -8.42 0.79
C SER A 156 77.22 -9.47 1.80
N ILE A 157 76.31 -10.32 2.30
CA ILE A 157 76.65 -11.43 3.21
C ILE A 157 77.63 -12.40 2.52
N GLN A 158 77.45 -12.70 1.23
CA GLN A 158 78.37 -13.57 0.48
C GLN A 158 79.76 -12.94 0.33
N THR A 159 79.85 -11.63 0.11
CA THR A 159 81.15 -10.92 0.11
C THR A 159 81.79 -10.90 1.50
N MET A 160 81.03 -10.65 2.57
CA MET A 160 81.55 -10.65 3.95
C MET A 160 81.98 -12.04 4.42
N SER A 161 81.24 -13.09 4.06
CA SER A 161 81.61 -14.49 4.33
C SER A 161 82.80 -14.96 3.50
N SER A 162 83.00 -14.41 2.29
CA SER A 162 84.22 -14.65 1.51
C SER A 162 85.47 -13.95 2.08
N LEU A 163 85.30 -12.87 2.85
CA LEU A 163 86.39 -12.21 3.60
C LEU A 163 86.74 -12.95 4.90
N SER A 164 85.80 -13.69 5.48
CA SER A 164 86.00 -14.51 6.68
C SER A 164 86.34 -15.96 6.30
N ARG A 165 87.45 -16.14 5.58
CA ARG A 165 88.11 -17.45 5.50
C ARG A 165 89.62 -17.31 5.68
N PRO A 166 90.11 -17.36 6.93
CA PRO A 166 91.35 -18.03 7.24
C PRO A 166 91.04 -19.51 7.50
N ASP A 167 91.70 -20.40 6.77
CA ASP A 167 91.66 -21.83 7.02
C ASP A 167 92.07 -22.12 8.47
N ALA A 168 91.20 -22.74 9.27
CA ALA A 168 91.58 -23.43 10.49
C ALA A 168 90.50 -24.44 10.89
N GLU A 169 90.96 -25.66 11.11
CA GLU A 169 90.23 -26.79 11.61
C GLU A 169 89.60 -26.54 12.99
N GLY A 170 88.50 -27.25 13.26
CA GLY A 170 88.24 -27.80 14.59
C GLY A 170 87.30 -27.02 15.51
N SER A 171 86.30 -27.76 16.02
CA SER A 171 85.69 -27.64 17.35
C SER A 171 84.93 -26.34 17.67
N ASP A 172 83.60 -26.43 17.78
CA ASP A 172 82.94 -26.75 19.06
C ASP A 172 81.43 -26.43 18.96
N LEU A 173 80.58 -27.41 19.27
CA LEU A 173 79.11 -27.29 19.28
C LEU A 173 78.61 -26.58 20.56
N THR A 174 79.51 -25.98 21.34
CA THR A 174 79.26 -25.44 22.68
C THR A 174 78.92 -23.94 22.69
N SER A 175 79.09 -23.22 21.57
CA SER A 175 78.86 -21.75 21.53
C SER A 175 77.41 -21.32 21.28
N MET A 176 76.48 -22.24 20.92
CA MET A 176 75.07 -21.89 20.69
C MET A 176 74.17 -22.00 21.92
N ILE A 177 74.63 -22.58 23.03
CA ILE A 177 73.85 -22.69 24.27
C ILE A 177 74.09 -21.51 25.22
N ASP A 178 75.15 -20.72 25.00
CA ASP A 178 75.44 -19.51 25.81
C ASP A 178 74.79 -18.23 25.26
N SER A 179 73.87 -18.38 24.29
CA SER A 179 73.19 -17.26 23.61
C SER A 179 71.74 -17.08 24.09
N ILE A 180 71.46 -17.32 25.37
CA ILE A 180 70.26 -16.79 26.01
C ILE A 180 70.67 -15.44 26.63
N PRO A 181 70.17 -14.30 26.12
CA PRO A 181 70.48 -13.01 26.71
C PRO A 181 70.01 -12.97 28.18
N GLU A 182 70.93 -12.64 29.10
CA GLU A 182 70.65 -12.38 30.52
C GLU A 182 69.39 -11.53 30.83
N PRO A 183 68.96 -10.57 29.99
CA PRO A 183 67.74 -9.78 30.22
C PRO A 183 66.44 -10.59 30.34
N ILE A 184 66.36 -11.79 29.73
CA ILE A 184 65.14 -12.62 29.77
C ILE A 184 65.07 -13.44 31.07
N ARG A 185 66.23 -13.85 31.60
CA ARG A 185 66.36 -14.54 32.90
C ARG A 185 66.04 -13.59 34.06
N GLU A 186 66.40 -12.32 33.92
CA GLU A 186 66.15 -11.29 34.92
C GLU A 186 64.71 -10.75 34.87
N ALA A 187 64.12 -10.57 33.68
CA ALA A 187 62.72 -10.15 33.53
C ALA A 187 61.71 -11.18 34.09
N THR A 188 62.05 -12.48 34.05
CA THR A 188 61.23 -13.54 34.66
C THR A 188 61.36 -13.55 36.19
N ALA A 189 62.50 -13.13 36.75
CA ALA A 189 62.70 -12.99 38.19
C ALA A 189 61.98 -11.75 38.79
N MET A 190 61.73 -10.70 37.98
CA MET A 190 61.00 -9.50 38.41
C MET A 190 59.48 -9.73 38.61
N PHE A 191 58.91 -10.79 38.03
CA PHE A 191 57.49 -11.14 38.21
C PHE A 191 57.21 -11.80 39.58
N THR A 192 58.25 -12.26 40.29
CA THR A 192 58.14 -13.01 41.57
C THR A 192 58.23 -12.13 42.82
N GLY A 193 58.13 -10.81 42.71
CA GLY A 193 57.78 -9.95 43.85
C GLY A 193 58.86 -9.73 44.92
N MET A 194 60.14 -9.77 44.58
CA MET A 194 61.22 -9.34 45.49
C MET A 194 61.87 -8.06 44.97
N ALA A 195 61.50 -6.94 45.59
CA ALA A 195 62.11 -5.65 45.34
C ALA A 195 63.54 -5.60 45.91
N PRO A 196 64.48 -4.97 45.19
CA PRO A 196 65.56 -4.23 45.83
C PRO A 196 65.48 -2.74 45.45
N GLN A 197 65.60 -1.89 46.47
CA GLN A 197 65.98 -0.50 46.28
C GLN A 197 67.42 -0.48 45.73
N GLY A 198 67.56 -0.12 44.47
CA GLY A 198 68.83 0.17 43.82
C GLY A 198 68.53 1.13 42.67
N GLU A 199 69.26 2.25 42.61
CA GLU A 199 69.15 3.20 41.51
C GLU A 199 69.35 2.45 40.18
N LEU A 200 68.29 2.37 39.37
CA LEU A 200 68.36 1.68 38.10
C LEU A 200 69.39 2.39 37.19
N PRO A 201 70.29 1.63 36.53
CA PRO A 201 71.23 2.19 35.58
C PRO A 201 70.50 3.04 34.53
N GLN A 202 71.03 4.23 34.24
CA GLN A 202 70.42 5.24 33.37
C GLN A 202 69.89 4.67 32.03
N GLY A 203 70.59 3.69 31.45
CA GLY A 203 70.18 3.02 30.20
C GLY A 203 68.95 2.10 30.31
N GLN A 204 68.61 1.59 31.49
CA GLN A 204 67.39 0.78 31.71
C GLN A 204 66.15 1.69 31.84
N MET A 205 66.33 2.88 32.42
CA MET A 205 65.32 3.94 32.44
C MET A 205 65.01 4.44 31.02
N ASP A 206 66.04 4.66 30.20
CA ASP A 206 65.88 5.09 28.80
C ASP A 206 65.17 4.03 27.95
N SER A 207 65.43 2.74 28.19
CA SER A 207 64.69 1.64 27.54
C SER A 207 63.21 1.60 27.96
N LEU A 208 62.91 1.80 29.24
CA LEU A 208 61.51 1.87 29.72
C LEU A 208 60.78 3.08 29.15
N LEU A 209 61.44 4.24 29.11
CA LEU A 209 60.88 5.45 28.50
C LEU A 209 60.67 5.28 26.98
N SER A 210 61.58 4.60 26.29
CA SER A 210 61.43 4.25 24.87
C SER A 210 60.22 3.34 24.65
N ILE A 211 60.05 2.28 25.45
CA ILE A 211 58.90 1.37 25.37
C ILE A 211 57.60 2.13 25.64
N ILE A 212 57.54 2.95 26.70
CA ILE A 212 56.35 3.75 27.04
C ILE A 212 56.04 4.77 25.93
N SER A 213 57.05 5.41 25.36
CA SER A 213 56.87 6.35 24.24
C SER A 213 56.30 5.65 23.01
N SER A 214 56.79 4.44 22.69
CA SER A 214 56.30 3.64 21.56
C SER A 214 54.87 3.15 21.79
N GLN A 215 54.51 2.76 23.02
CA GLN A 215 53.14 2.38 23.38
C GLN A 215 52.22 3.60 23.28
N ARG A 216 52.62 4.76 23.80
CA ARG A 216 51.85 6.01 23.70
C ARG A 216 51.59 6.37 22.24
N GLU A 217 52.59 6.21 21.38
CA GLU A 217 52.47 6.52 19.96
C GLU A 217 51.54 5.53 19.24
N ARG A 218 51.61 4.23 19.56
CA ARG A 218 50.66 3.23 19.06
C ARG A 218 49.22 3.52 19.50
N PHE A 219 49.01 3.90 20.76
CA PHE A 219 47.68 4.27 21.25
C PHE A 219 47.18 5.55 20.59
N ARG A 220 48.05 6.55 20.37
CA ARG A 220 47.69 7.76 19.62
C ARG A 220 47.27 7.44 18.19
N SER A 221 48.05 6.62 17.48
CA SER A 221 47.72 6.18 16.10
C SER A 221 46.39 5.45 16.06
N ARG A 222 46.17 4.48 16.95
CA ARG A 222 44.91 3.74 17.03
C ARG A 222 43.72 4.64 17.37
N ASN A 223 43.90 5.63 18.24
CA ASN A 223 42.85 6.57 18.58
C ASN A 223 42.52 7.48 17.38
N GLN A 224 43.53 7.91 16.62
CA GLN A 224 43.34 8.69 15.39
C GLN A 224 42.62 7.88 14.30
N GLU A 225 42.96 6.59 14.14
CA GLU A 225 42.25 5.67 13.25
C GLU A 225 40.78 5.49 13.67
N LEU A 226 40.52 5.26 14.96
CA LEU A 226 39.15 5.13 15.48
C LEU A 226 38.34 6.43 15.32
N GLU A 227 38.97 7.60 15.51
CA GLU A 227 38.32 8.88 15.23
C GLU A 227 38.02 9.06 13.74
N ALA A 228 38.92 8.62 12.85
CA ALA A 228 38.69 8.67 11.40
C ALA A 228 37.57 7.71 10.96
N GLU A 229 37.55 6.50 11.50
CA GLU A 229 36.48 5.52 11.28
C GLU A 229 35.13 6.03 11.80
N SER A 230 35.11 6.62 12.99
CA SER A 230 33.91 7.23 13.56
C SER A 230 33.36 8.35 12.68
N ARG A 231 34.24 9.24 12.17
CA ARG A 231 33.84 10.29 11.20
C ARG A 231 33.34 9.69 9.90
N SER A 232 34.00 8.66 9.38
CA SER A 232 33.58 7.95 8.16
C SER A 232 32.17 7.37 8.32
N VAL A 233 31.91 6.62 9.39
CA VAL A 233 30.58 6.07 9.71
C VAL A 233 29.53 7.17 9.86
N GLN A 234 29.90 8.31 10.45
CA GLN A 234 28.98 9.43 10.60
C GLN A 234 28.60 10.06 9.25
N VAL A 235 29.55 10.16 8.31
CA VAL A 235 29.30 10.64 6.95
C VAL A 235 28.44 9.65 6.17
N THR A 236 28.71 8.34 6.27
CA THR A 236 27.88 7.33 5.59
C THR A 236 26.47 7.30 6.14
N MET A 237 26.29 7.46 7.45
CA MET A 237 24.97 7.58 8.07
C MET A 237 24.19 8.78 7.53
N GLN A 238 24.85 9.94 7.39
CA GLN A 238 24.21 11.14 6.82
C GLN A 238 23.86 10.95 5.34
N ALA A 239 24.74 10.32 4.56
CA ALA A 239 24.47 10.00 3.16
C ALA A 239 23.25 9.08 3.01
N LEU A 240 23.20 7.99 3.78
CA LEU A 240 22.05 7.05 3.78
C LEU A 240 20.76 7.74 4.25
N GLN A 241 20.82 8.64 5.23
CA GLN A 241 19.66 9.43 5.64
C GLN A 241 19.15 10.32 4.49
N SER A 242 20.06 10.99 3.78
CA SER A 242 19.69 11.83 2.63
C SER A 242 19.08 11.00 1.48
N GLU A 243 19.58 9.78 1.26
CA GLU A 243 19.03 8.86 0.27
C GLU A 243 17.64 8.36 0.67
N LEU A 244 17.45 7.99 1.94
CA LEU A 244 16.13 7.63 2.47
C LEU A 244 15.11 8.77 2.30
N ASP A 245 15.51 10.01 2.57
CA ASP A 245 14.63 11.17 2.40
C ASP A 245 14.35 11.49 0.93
N SER A 246 15.35 11.29 0.05
CA SER A 246 15.15 11.38 -1.41
C SER A 246 14.17 10.32 -1.91
N LEU A 247 14.37 9.05 -1.53
CA LEU A 247 13.47 7.95 -1.89
C LEU A 247 12.06 8.16 -1.35
N ARG A 248 11.92 8.66 -0.13
CA ARG A 248 10.59 9.05 0.41
C ARG A 248 9.95 10.13 -0.43
N ALA A 249 10.69 11.17 -0.82
CA ALA A 249 10.16 12.25 -1.65
C ALA A 249 9.71 11.74 -3.03
N ASP A 250 10.49 10.86 -3.64
CA ASP A 250 10.18 10.30 -4.96
C ASP A 250 9.04 9.28 -4.90
N ASN A 251 8.95 8.47 -3.83
CA ASN A 251 7.80 7.59 -3.58
C ASN A 251 6.50 8.39 -3.44
N ILE A 252 6.55 9.53 -2.73
CA ILE A 252 5.40 10.44 -2.64
C ILE A 252 5.04 10.97 -4.04
N LYS A 253 5.99 11.50 -4.82
CA LYS A 253 5.74 11.98 -6.20
C LYS A 253 5.15 10.90 -7.12
N LEU A 254 5.64 9.67 -7.00
CA LEU A 254 5.13 8.54 -7.77
C LEU A 254 3.69 8.23 -7.37
N TYR A 255 3.37 8.28 -6.08
CA TYR A 255 2.00 8.17 -5.59
C TYR A 255 1.10 9.28 -6.15
N GLU A 256 1.56 10.54 -6.23
CA GLU A 256 0.79 11.63 -6.86
C GLU A 256 0.46 11.31 -8.32
N LYS A 257 1.44 10.82 -9.08
CA LYS A 257 1.24 10.40 -10.49
C LYS A 257 0.27 9.25 -10.61
N ILE A 258 0.36 8.24 -9.74
CA ILE A 258 -0.58 7.11 -9.71
C ILE A 258 -1.99 7.60 -9.42
N LYS A 259 -2.16 8.45 -8.40
CA LYS A 259 -3.47 9.02 -8.04
C LYS A 259 -4.04 9.89 -9.17
N PHE A 260 -3.20 10.66 -9.86
CA PHE A 260 -3.59 11.44 -11.03
C PHE A 260 -4.07 10.54 -12.17
N LEU A 261 -3.36 9.44 -12.46
CA LEU A 261 -3.78 8.48 -13.49
C LEU A 261 -5.04 7.70 -13.10
N GLN A 262 -5.21 7.37 -11.81
CA GLN A 262 -6.42 6.75 -11.26
C GLN A 262 -7.65 7.67 -11.29
N SER A 263 -7.44 9.00 -11.31
CA SER A 263 -8.54 9.97 -11.42
C SER A 263 -9.21 10.00 -12.81
N TYR A 264 -8.61 9.36 -13.82
CA TYR A 264 -9.25 9.13 -15.10
C TYR A 264 -10.20 7.92 -15.00
N PRO A 265 -11.51 8.08 -15.29
CA PRO A 265 -12.47 6.99 -15.20
C PRO A 265 -12.21 6.00 -16.35
N GLY A 266 -11.59 4.85 -16.04
CA GLY A 266 -11.34 3.81 -17.04
C GLY A 266 -10.32 2.72 -16.65
N ARG A 267 -9.52 2.91 -15.59
CA ARG A 267 -8.58 1.89 -15.09
C ARG A 267 -8.58 1.81 -13.57
N ALA A 268 -9.59 1.19 -12.99
CA ALA A 268 -9.61 0.84 -11.57
C ALA A 268 -9.62 -0.68 -11.40
N GLY A 269 -8.46 -1.31 -11.64
CA GLY A 269 -8.19 -2.69 -11.24
C GLY A 269 -7.38 -2.66 -9.94
N GLY A 270 -8.03 -3.00 -8.82
CA GLY A 270 -7.44 -2.96 -7.49
C GLY A 270 -6.42 -4.07 -7.23
N SER A 271 -5.38 -3.75 -6.45
CA SER A 271 -4.65 -4.68 -5.56
C SER A 271 -3.46 -4.00 -4.83
N ASP A 272 -3.58 -2.77 -4.32
CA ASP A 272 -2.48 -2.21 -3.49
C ASP A 272 -2.94 -1.26 -2.37
N ASP A 273 -3.99 -1.66 -1.64
CA ASP A 273 -4.70 -0.81 -0.67
C ASP A 273 -3.82 -0.39 0.53
N MET A 274 -2.86 -1.21 0.97
CA MET A 274 -2.08 -0.88 2.18
C MET A 274 -0.92 0.10 1.94
N VAL A 275 -0.19 -0.05 0.83
CA VAL A 275 0.93 0.86 0.47
C VAL A 275 0.36 2.20 0.01
N THR A 276 -0.72 2.17 -0.75
CA THR A 276 -1.45 3.39 -1.14
C THR A 276 -2.01 4.12 0.08
N VAL A 277 -2.54 3.45 1.10
CA VAL A 277 -3.00 4.11 2.34
C VAL A 277 -1.86 4.85 3.06
N ARG A 278 -0.65 4.26 3.18
CA ARG A 278 0.49 4.92 3.84
C ARG A 278 0.95 6.19 3.11
N TYR A 279 1.11 6.13 1.80
CA TYR A 279 1.53 7.29 1.01
C TYR A 279 0.38 8.28 0.75
N SER A 280 -0.87 7.83 0.77
CA SER A 280 -2.07 8.70 0.68
C SER A 280 -2.13 9.71 1.83
N SER A 281 -1.91 9.25 3.06
CA SER A 281 -1.93 10.11 4.24
C SER A 281 -0.84 11.18 4.19
N GLN A 282 0.37 10.82 3.73
CA GLN A 282 1.49 11.75 3.57
C GLN A 282 1.27 12.75 2.42
N TYR A 283 0.60 12.31 1.36
CA TYR A 283 0.21 13.14 0.22
C TYR A 283 -0.88 14.16 0.60
N GLU A 284 -1.95 13.70 1.26
CA GLU A 284 -3.07 14.55 1.69
C GLU A 284 -2.63 15.59 2.73
N GLU A 285 -1.71 15.21 3.62
CA GLU A 285 -1.10 16.15 4.59
C GLU A 285 -0.30 17.28 3.90
N ARG A 286 0.32 17.00 2.75
CA ARG A 286 1.06 18.01 1.96
C ARG A 286 0.15 18.88 1.11
N LEU A 287 -0.98 18.34 0.64
CA LEU A 287 -1.91 19.03 -0.24
C LEU A 287 -2.83 20.00 0.48
N ASP A 288 -3.18 19.75 1.74
CA ASP A 288 -4.05 20.65 2.49
C ASP A 288 -3.27 21.91 2.94
N PRO A 289 -3.49 23.06 2.26
CA PRO A 289 -2.78 24.29 2.60
C PRO A 289 -3.18 24.77 4.00
N PHE A 290 -4.38 24.41 4.47
CA PHE A 290 -4.91 24.78 5.78
C PHE A 290 -4.37 23.88 6.90
N ALA A 291 -4.05 22.61 6.63
CA ALA A 291 -3.37 21.74 7.61
C ALA A 291 -1.95 22.24 7.88
N SER A 292 -1.19 22.59 6.84
CA SER A 292 0.16 23.14 7.01
C SER A 292 0.14 24.52 7.66
N PHE A 293 -0.83 25.37 7.31
CA PHE A 293 -1.04 26.68 7.93
C PHE A 293 -1.44 26.56 9.40
N SER A 294 -2.43 25.73 9.74
CA SER A 294 -2.89 25.52 11.12
C SER A 294 -1.80 24.92 12.02
N LYS A 295 -0.96 24.02 11.48
CA LYS A 295 0.23 23.50 12.19
C LYS A 295 1.25 24.61 12.45
N ARG A 296 1.59 25.41 11.43
CA ARG A 296 2.50 26.56 11.59
C ARG A 296 1.96 27.60 12.55
N GLU A 297 0.66 27.87 12.53
CA GLU A 297 0.01 28.82 13.43
C GLU A 297 -0.02 28.31 14.88
N ARG A 298 -0.31 27.01 15.08
CA ARG A 298 -0.22 26.36 16.39
C ARG A 298 1.22 26.37 16.93
N GLN A 299 2.22 26.20 16.06
CA GLN A 299 3.64 26.28 16.42
C GLN A 299 4.05 27.71 16.75
N ARG A 300 3.58 28.72 16.01
CA ARG A 300 3.79 30.14 16.34
C ARG A 300 3.19 30.49 17.70
N ARG A 301 1.95 30.05 17.96
CA ARG A 301 1.31 30.19 19.29
C ARG A 301 2.10 29.48 20.39
N TYR A 302 2.62 28.28 20.11
CA TYR A 302 3.48 27.55 21.06
C TYR A 302 4.81 28.26 21.33
N LEU A 303 5.43 28.87 20.31
CA LEU A 303 6.67 29.63 20.47
C LEU A 303 6.44 30.97 21.17
N SER A 304 5.28 31.62 20.96
CA SER A 304 4.89 32.85 21.64
C SER A 304 4.48 32.65 23.10
N LEU A 305 4.34 31.39 23.56
CA LEU A 305 4.05 31.09 24.97
C LEU A 305 5.29 31.32 25.85
N SER A 306 5.04 31.84 27.05
CA SER A 306 6.06 32.05 28.08
C SER A 306 6.79 30.73 28.39
N PRO A 307 8.08 30.75 28.77
CA PRO A 307 8.81 29.55 29.19
C PRO A 307 8.07 28.72 30.25
N TRP A 308 7.39 29.38 31.19
CA TRP A 308 6.59 28.73 32.23
C TRP A 308 5.32 28.07 31.69
N ASP A 309 4.67 28.68 30.70
CA ASP A 309 3.50 28.10 30.04
C ASP A 309 3.89 26.87 29.22
N LYS A 310 5.09 26.86 28.62
CA LYS A 310 5.62 25.71 27.87
C LYS A 310 5.85 24.50 28.78
N VAL A 311 6.34 24.72 30.00
CA VAL A 311 6.53 23.66 31.01
C VAL A 311 5.19 23.14 31.52
N THR A 312 4.22 24.02 31.80
CA THR A 312 2.87 23.59 32.19
C THR A 312 2.17 22.81 31.07
N LEU A 313 2.34 23.22 29.82
CA LEU A 313 1.78 22.52 28.65
C LEU A 313 2.47 21.18 28.38
N SER A 314 3.78 21.06 28.60
CA SER A 314 4.49 19.79 28.46
C SER A 314 4.12 18.83 29.60
N LEU A 315 4.00 19.32 30.83
CA LEU A 315 3.52 18.56 31.98
C LEU A 315 2.08 18.09 31.78
N GLY A 316 1.19 18.99 31.33
CA GLY A 316 -0.21 18.68 31.04
C GLY A 316 -0.37 17.67 29.91
N ARG A 317 0.44 17.78 28.84
CA ARG A 317 0.47 16.76 27.78
C ARG A 317 1.01 15.43 28.26
N GLY A 318 2.04 15.42 29.10
CA GLY A 318 2.59 14.20 29.69
C GLY A 318 1.53 13.43 30.50
N ILE A 319 0.74 14.15 31.30
CA ILE A 319 -0.35 13.58 32.11
C ILE A 319 -1.49 13.07 31.22
N LEU A 320 -1.88 13.82 30.18
CA LEU A 320 -3.00 13.43 29.29
C LEU A 320 -2.63 12.33 28.28
N SER A 321 -1.37 12.27 27.86
CA SER A 321 -0.88 11.37 26.81
C SER A 321 -0.77 9.91 27.28
N ASN A 322 -0.60 9.66 28.58
CA ASN A 322 -0.40 8.32 29.11
C ASN A 322 -1.62 7.87 29.94
N LYS A 323 -2.17 6.68 29.63
CA LYS A 323 -3.30 6.08 30.35
C LYS A 323 -2.97 5.86 31.84
N MET A 324 -1.73 5.50 32.16
CA MET A 324 -1.29 5.33 33.56
C MET A 324 -1.18 6.67 34.30
N ALA A 325 -0.61 7.69 33.66
CA ALA A 325 -0.49 9.03 34.26
C ALA A 325 -1.86 9.65 34.56
N ARG A 326 -2.85 9.41 33.69
CA ARG A 326 -4.24 9.83 33.90
C ARG A 326 -4.87 9.16 35.13
N THR A 327 -4.67 7.85 35.28
CA THR A 327 -5.16 7.10 36.45
C THR A 327 -4.52 7.60 37.74
N ILE A 328 -3.20 7.82 37.74
CA ILE A 328 -2.47 8.36 38.90
C ILE A 328 -2.97 9.76 39.26
N ALA A 329 -3.13 10.66 38.26
CA ALA A 329 -3.64 12.01 38.49
C ALA A 329 -5.07 11.99 39.06
N PHE A 330 -5.94 11.11 38.57
CA PHE A 330 -7.29 10.94 39.11
C PHE A 330 -7.24 10.55 40.60
N PHE A 331 -6.49 9.50 40.96
CA PHE A 331 -6.36 9.09 42.36
C PHE A 331 -5.70 10.15 43.23
N TYR A 332 -4.71 10.87 42.71
CA TYR A 332 -4.07 11.99 43.42
C TYR A 332 -5.07 13.12 43.72
N THR A 333 -5.89 13.52 42.73
CA THR A 333 -6.92 14.53 42.95
C THR A 333 -7.98 14.06 43.93
N LEU A 334 -8.43 12.80 43.84
CA LEU A 334 -9.40 12.22 44.77
C LEU A 334 -8.84 12.18 46.20
N PHE A 335 -7.58 11.77 46.35
CA PHE A 335 -6.89 11.75 47.63
C PHE A 335 -6.78 13.16 48.23
N LEU A 336 -6.40 14.17 47.43
CA LEU A 336 -6.36 15.55 47.91
C LEU A 336 -7.74 16.05 48.33
N HIS A 337 -8.81 15.74 47.59
CA HIS A 337 -10.17 16.10 48.00
C HIS A 337 -10.52 15.43 49.32
N CYS A 338 -10.28 14.12 49.47
CA CYS A 338 -10.49 13.41 50.73
C CYS A 338 -9.71 14.05 51.88
N LEU A 339 -8.46 14.44 51.66
CA LEU A 339 -7.62 15.09 52.67
C LEU A 339 -8.21 16.46 53.06
N VAL A 340 -8.59 17.29 52.09
CA VAL A 340 -9.24 18.58 52.35
C VAL A 340 -10.53 18.38 53.13
N PHE A 341 -11.38 17.42 52.75
CA PHE A 341 -12.59 17.08 53.49
C PHE A 341 -12.30 16.60 54.92
N LEU A 342 -11.28 15.78 55.12
CA LEU A 342 -10.87 15.34 56.47
C LEU A 342 -10.37 16.50 57.33
N VAL A 343 -9.61 17.42 56.75
CA VAL A 343 -9.15 18.63 57.47
C VAL A 343 -10.35 19.49 57.84
N LEU A 344 -11.24 19.78 56.89
CA LEU A 344 -12.46 20.57 57.13
C LEU A 344 -13.38 19.90 58.14
N TYR A 345 -13.53 18.57 58.06
CA TYR A 345 -14.31 17.79 59.02
C TYR A 345 -13.70 17.90 60.43
N LYS A 346 -12.37 17.73 60.56
CA LYS A 346 -11.69 17.86 61.85
C LYS A 346 -11.83 19.27 62.41
N THR A 347 -11.66 20.31 61.59
CA THR A 347 -11.82 21.69 62.05
C THR A 347 -13.25 21.96 62.49
N ALA A 348 -14.25 21.53 61.71
CA ALA A 348 -15.65 21.72 62.04
C ALA A 348 -16.06 20.94 63.30
N TRP A 349 -15.58 19.71 63.46
CA TRP A 349 -15.85 18.87 64.63
C TRP A 349 -15.18 19.40 65.89
N SER A 350 -13.93 19.85 65.80
CA SER A 350 -13.25 20.51 66.91
C SER A 350 -13.97 21.80 67.33
N GLU A 351 -14.48 22.57 66.37
CA GLU A 351 -15.22 23.79 66.65
C GLU A 351 -16.59 23.48 67.27
N SER A 352 -17.31 22.47 66.78
CA SER A 352 -18.61 22.08 67.35
C SER A 352 -18.47 21.60 68.79
N ILE A 353 -17.45 20.79 69.11
CA ILE A 353 -17.17 20.36 70.49
C ILE A 353 -16.87 21.56 71.40
N GLY A 354 -16.11 22.54 70.91
CA GLY A 354 -15.85 23.77 71.64
C GLY A 354 -17.15 24.53 71.96
N ARG A 355 -18.03 24.67 70.96
CA ARG A 355 -19.34 25.31 71.15
C ARG A 355 -20.23 24.51 72.13
N ASP A 356 -20.30 23.20 71.99
CA ASP A 356 -21.10 22.33 72.87
C ASP A 356 -20.59 22.38 74.33
N CYS A 357 -19.27 22.41 74.54
CA CYS A 357 -18.68 22.59 75.85
C CYS A 357 -19.06 23.94 76.46
N SER A 358 -18.97 25.03 75.67
CA SER A 358 -19.35 26.37 76.13
C SER A 358 -20.85 26.46 76.46
N ALA A 359 -21.71 25.83 75.65
CA ALA A 359 -23.15 25.78 75.87
C ALA A 359 -23.49 24.94 77.10
N PHE A 360 -22.81 23.82 77.31
CA PHE A 360 -22.97 22.98 78.51
C PHE A 360 -22.50 23.72 79.77
N CYS A 361 -21.36 24.42 79.73
CA CYS A 361 -20.89 25.27 80.83
C CYS A 361 -21.88 26.39 81.15
N ALA A 362 -22.40 27.09 80.14
CA ALA A 362 -23.40 28.14 80.32
C ALA A 362 -24.71 27.61 80.91
N LYS A 363 -25.20 26.47 80.42
CA LYS A 363 -26.39 25.81 80.97
C LYS A 363 -26.18 25.39 82.42
N LYS A 364 -25.06 24.73 82.73
CA LYS A 364 -24.75 24.30 84.10
C LYS A 364 -24.62 25.49 85.07
N TYR A 365 -24.06 26.60 84.62
CA TYR A 365 -24.01 27.85 85.39
C TYR A 365 -25.41 28.43 85.62
N SER A 366 -26.25 28.48 84.58
CA SER A 366 -27.64 28.92 84.68
C SER A 366 -28.44 28.04 85.66
N ASP A 367 -28.34 26.72 85.55
CA ASP A 367 -29.01 25.77 86.45
C ASP A 367 -28.52 25.93 87.90
N HIS A 368 -27.22 26.17 88.11
CA HIS A 368 -26.68 26.48 89.45
C HIS A 368 -27.23 27.79 90.00
N LEU A 369 -27.28 28.84 89.17
CA LEU A 369 -27.83 30.15 89.56
C LEU A 369 -29.30 30.02 89.97
N HIS A 370 -30.13 29.38 89.15
CA HIS A 370 -31.53 29.12 89.47
C HIS A 370 -31.69 28.32 90.78
N ARG A 371 -30.93 27.22 90.94
CA ARG A 371 -31.08 26.32 92.09
C ARG A 371 -30.64 26.93 93.42
N PHE A 372 -29.61 27.77 93.43
CA PHE A 372 -29.02 28.30 94.67
C PHE A 372 -29.34 29.77 94.95
N HIS A 373 -29.76 30.55 93.94
CA HIS A 373 -29.96 31.99 94.10
C HIS A 373 -31.38 32.50 93.80
N GLU A 374 -32.26 31.73 93.14
CA GLU A 374 -33.58 32.26 92.73
C GLU A 374 -34.63 32.25 93.86
N ASN A 375 -34.48 31.43 94.89
CA ASN A 375 -35.41 31.40 96.04
C ASN A 375 -35.05 32.43 97.14
N GLY A 376 -34.17 33.39 96.84
CA GLY A 376 -33.64 34.35 97.82
C GLY A 376 -34.44 35.64 97.98
N ASP A 377 -35.32 36.01 97.04
CA ASP A 377 -35.92 37.35 97.01
C ASP A 377 -37.45 37.33 96.78
N ASN A 378 -38.17 36.63 97.66
CA ASN A 378 -39.56 36.97 97.99
C ASN A 378 -39.62 37.55 99.41
N LEU A 379 -38.88 38.65 99.62
CA LEU A 379 -38.84 39.42 100.88
C LEU A 379 -39.48 40.79 100.69
#